data_AF-A0A1V5JSY3-F1
#
_entry.id   AF-A0A1V5JSY3-F1
#
_cell.length_a   1.000
_cell.length_b   1.000
_cell.length_c   1.000
_cell.angle_alpha   90.00
_cell.angle_beta   90.00
_cell.angle_gamma   90.00
#
_symmetry.space_group_name_H-M   'P 1'
#
loop_
_entity.id
_entity.type
_entity.pdbx_description
1 polymer ?
#
loop_
_entity_poly.entity_id
_entity_poly.type
_entity_poly.pdbx_seq_one_letter_code
_entity_poly.pdbx_strand_id
1 'polypeptide(L)'
;MVNLGEGMESWEEGGNNRMVLCFYGKIEAELSEITEESQRREFLEAYGISHSVRDHFIRESYSLLNLRSFFTVGEDEVRAWTIHKGDSAYDAAGKIHTDLQKGFIRAEVIFWEDLIKVGGFKGAKEKALLRLEGKEYPVKDGDIVHIRSGL
;
A
#
# COMPACT_ATOMS: atom_id res chain seq x y z
N MET A 1 -19.29 6.96 30.18
CA MET A 1 -19.15 7.39 28.78
C MET A 1 -17.82 6.81 28.32
N VAL A 2 -17.84 5.71 27.56
CA VAL A 2 -16.60 5.06 27.10
C VAL A 2 -16.03 5.98 26.03
N ASN A 3 -14.80 6.43 26.22
CA ASN A 3 -14.12 7.33 25.31
C ASN A 3 -13.78 6.54 24.03
N LEU A 4 -14.47 6.83 22.92
CA LEU A 4 -14.41 6.05 21.68
C LEU A 4 -13.13 6.31 20.85
N GLY A 5 -12.28 7.25 21.29
CA GLY A 5 -10.98 7.53 20.71
C GLY A 5 -9.82 6.64 21.20
N GLU A 6 -9.99 5.91 22.30
CA GLU A 6 -8.92 5.08 22.90
C GLU A 6 -9.03 3.58 22.53
N GLY A 7 -9.99 3.21 21.67
CA GLY A 7 -10.33 1.81 21.39
C GLY A 7 -9.59 1.12 20.23
N MET A 8 -8.63 1.78 19.60
CA MET A 8 -7.78 1.18 18.56
C MET A 8 -6.35 0.96 19.10
N GLU A 9 -6.23 0.40 20.30
CA GLU A 9 -4.96 -0.18 20.71
C GLU A 9 -4.80 -1.54 20.02
N SER A 10 -3.77 -1.67 19.19
CA SER A 10 -3.29 -2.96 18.72
C SER A 10 -2.70 -3.70 19.92
N TRP A 11 -3.39 -4.74 20.38
CA TRP A 11 -2.86 -5.63 21.39
C TRP A 11 -1.88 -6.60 20.72
N GLU A 12 -0.57 -6.37 20.88
CA GLU A 12 0.43 -7.41 20.65
C GLU A 12 0.56 -8.27 21.91
N GLU A 13 -0.19 -9.38 21.96
CA GLU A 13 0.15 -10.49 22.85
C GLU A 13 0.37 -11.78 22.05
N GLY A 14 1.65 -12.15 21.97
CA GLY A 14 2.09 -13.55 22.04
C GLY A 14 2.15 -14.33 20.73
N GLY A 15 3.36 -14.43 20.15
CA GLY A 15 3.94 -15.67 19.59
C GLY A 15 3.22 -16.44 18.47
N ASN A 16 2.05 -16.03 18.04
CA ASN A 16 1.24 -16.64 16.99
C ASN A 16 0.69 -15.51 16.13
N ASN A 17 0.98 -15.55 14.83
CA ASN A 17 0.55 -14.59 13.80
C ASN A 17 -0.97 -14.32 13.83
N ARG A 18 -1.44 -13.46 14.74
CA ARG A 18 -2.85 -13.19 15.05
C ARG A 18 -3.03 -11.69 15.23
N MET A 19 -4.04 -11.15 14.58
CA MET A 19 -4.50 -9.77 14.74
C MET A 19 -5.89 -9.81 15.36
N VAL A 20 -6.13 -8.97 16.37
CA VAL A 20 -7.46 -8.73 16.96
C VAL A 20 -7.87 -7.29 16.68
N LEU A 21 -9.07 -7.10 16.14
CA LEU A 21 -9.63 -5.78 15.83
C LEU A 21 -11.04 -5.68 16.40
N CYS A 22 -11.26 -4.70 17.27
CA CYS A 22 -12.55 -4.46 17.92
C CYS A 22 -13.27 -3.29 17.25
N PHE A 23 -14.51 -3.51 16.81
CA PHE A 23 -15.33 -2.46 16.21
C PHE A 23 -16.82 -2.74 16.36
N TYR A 24 -17.64 -1.70 16.21
CA TYR A 24 -19.10 -1.81 16.24
C TYR A 24 -19.64 -2.06 14.84
N GLY A 25 -19.97 -3.33 14.54
CA GLY A 25 -20.42 -3.72 13.19
C GLY A 25 -21.62 -2.93 12.67
N LYS A 26 -22.57 -2.55 13.54
CA LYS A 26 -23.72 -1.73 13.14
C LYS A 26 -23.32 -0.31 12.71
N ILE A 27 -22.39 0.31 13.43
CA ILE A 27 -21.88 1.65 13.10
C ILE A 27 -21.16 1.64 11.75
N GLU A 28 -20.30 0.63 11.51
CA GLU A 28 -19.59 0.49 10.22
C GLU A 28 -20.54 0.20 9.04
N ALA A 29 -21.61 -0.56 9.28
CA ALA A 29 -22.63 -0.82 8.27
C ALA A 29 -23.37 0.48 7.89
N GLU A 30 -23.86 1.24 8.87
CA GLU A 30 -24.50 2.55 8.62
C GLU A 30 -23.52 3.52 7.94
N LEU A 31 -22.28 3.60 8.41
CA LEU A 31 -21.24 4.41 7.80
C LEU A 31 -20.98 4.01 6.34
N SER A 32 -21.15 2.74 5.95
CA SER A 32 -20.93 2.27 4.58
C SER A 32 -22.01 2.74 3.58
N GLU A 33 -23.19 3.12 4.08
CA GLU A 33 -24.32 3.61 3.28
C GLU A 33 -24.25 5.13 3.03
N ILE A 34 -23.47 5.86 3.84
CA ILE A 34 -23.29 7.31 3.70
C ILE A 34 -22.28 7.59 2.58
N THR A 35 -22.76 8.19 1.48
CA THR A 35 -21.93 8.57 0.32
C THR A 35 -21.29 9.94 0.45
N GLU A 36 -21.94 10.87 1.14
CA GLU A 36 -21.48 12.26 1.28
C GLU A 36 -20.41 12.39 2.36
N GLU A 37 -19.21 12.84 2.00
CA GLU A 37 -18.06 12.91 2.92
C GLU A 37 -18.27 13.86 4.12
N SER A 38 -19.06 14.93 3.95
CA SER A 38 -19.45 15.80 5.07
C SER A 38 -20.28 15.04 6.10
N GLN A 39 -21.30 14.31 5.65
CA GLN A 39 -22.17 13.51 6.52
C GLN A 39 -21.41 12.36 7.18
N ARG A 40 -20.47 11.73 6.47
CA ARG A 40 -19.59 10.70 7.03
C ARG A 40 -18.79 11.25 8.21
N ARG A 41 -18.20 12.44 8.06
CA ARG A 41 -17.42 13.10 9.12
C ARG A 41 -18.29 13.48 10.31
N GLU A 42 -19.47 14.07 10.07
CA GLU A 42 -20.42 14.40 11.14
C GLU A 42 -20.88 13.16 11.91
N PHE A 43 -21.15 12.06 11.22
CA PHE A 43 -21.53 10.78 11.83
C PHE A 43 -20.41 10.23 12.71
N LEU A 44 -19.17 10.19 12.19
CA LEU A 44 -18.00 9.76 12.93
C LEU A 44 -17.76 10.63 14.18
N GLU A 45 -17.86 11.95 14.05
CA GLU A 45 -17.70 12.91 15.15
C GLU A 45 -18.77 12.74 16.24
N ALA A 46 -20.04 12.51 15.84
CA ALA A 46 -21.13 12.27 16.79
C ALA A 46 -20.91 11.03 17.67
N TYR A 47 -20.19 10.03 17.17
CA TYR A 47 -19.77 8.84 17.92
C TYR A 47 -18.35 8.96 18.49
N GLY A 48 -17.64 10.08 18.33
CA GLY A 48 -16.25 10.21 18.79
C GLY A 48 -15.29 9.20 18.16
N ILE A 49 -15.58 8.76 16.92
CA ILE A 49 -14.76 7.83 16.15
C ILE A 49 -13.92 8.66 15.17
N SER A 50 -12.61 8.43 15.14
CA SER A 50 -11.71 9.21 14.28
C SER A 50 -11.75 8.78 12.81
N HIS A 51 -11.91 7.48 12.55
CA HIS A 51 -11.94 6.92 11.20
C HIS A 51 -12.64 5.56 11.18
N SER A 52 -13.09 5.12 9.99
CA SER A 52 -13.64 3.78 9.79
C SER A 52 -12.58 2.71 10.06
N VAL A 53 -13.01 1.61 10.67
CA VAL A 53 -12.16 0.43 10.89
C VAL A 53 -11.74 -0.25 9.57
N ARG A 54 -12.43 0.04 8.46
CA ARG A 54 -12.23 -0.60 7.16
C ARG A 54 -10.77 -0.52 6.69
N ASP A 55 -10.18 0.66 6.73
CA ASP A 55 -8.83 0.88 6.21
C ASP A 55 -7.79 0.18 7.08
N HIS A 56 -8.01 0.18 8.40
CA HIS A 56 -7.21 -0.57 9.35
C HIS A 56 -7.30 -2.08 9.05
N PHE A 57 -8.52 -2.60 8.91
CA PHE A 57 -8.77 -4.02 8.60
C PHE A 57 -8.08 -4.46 7.30
N ILE A 58 -8.15 -3.65 6.24
CA ILE A 58 -7.50 -3.96 4.96
C ILE A 58 -5.98 -3.98 5.12
N ARG A 59 -5.39 -2.94 5.75
CA ARG A 59 -3.94 -2.85 5.95
C ARG A 59 -3.39 -4.01 6.77
N GLU A 60 -4.06 -4.34 7.87
CA GLU A 60 -3.64 -5.45 8.71
C GLU A 60 -3.85 -6.80 8.04
N SER A 61 -4.91 -6.97 7.24
CA SER A 61 -5.09 -8.19 6.44
C SER A 61 -3.96 -8.39 5.43
N TYR A 62 -3.49 -7.30 4.79
CA TYR A 62 -2.31 -7.34 3.92
C TYR A 62 -1.05 -7.74 4.69
N SER A 63 -0.82 -7.12 5.85
CA SER A 63 0.30 -7.42 6.74
C SER A 63 0.31 -8.89 7.18
N LEU A 64 -0.85 -9.39 7.63
CA LEU A 64 -1.03 -10.77 8.10
C LEU A 64 -0.75 -11.80 7.01
N LEU A 65 -1.11 -11.49 5.76
CA LEU A 65 -0.86 -12.31 4.57
C LEU A 65 0.56 -12.14 4.01
N ASN A 66 1.42 -11.36 4.68
CA ASN A 66 2.74 -10.97 4.20
C ASN A 66 2.71 -10.39 2.78
N LEU A 67 1.71 -9.57 2.49
CA LEU A 67 1.56 -8.88 1.21
C LEU A 67 2.16 -7.48 1.27
N ARG A 68 2.60 -7.00 0.12
CA ARG A 68 3.10 -5.64 -0.12
C ARG A 68 2.54 -5.10 -1.42
N SER A 69 2.52 -3.79 -1.54
CA SER A 69 2.15 -3.09 -2.76
C SER A 69 3.34 -2.34 -3.34
N PHE A 70 3.59 -2.53 -4.62
CA PHE A 70 4.46 -1.64 -5.39
C PHE A 70 3.64 -0.99 -6.51
N PHE A 71 4.16 0.09 -7.10
CA PHE A 71 3.43 0.87 -8.09
C PHE A 71 4.12 0.87 -9.45
N THR A 72 3.32 0.91 -10.49
CA THR A 72 3.75 1.34 -11.83
C THR A 72 3.10 2.69 -12.12
N VAL A 73 3.88 3.63 -12.62
CA VAL A 73 3.41 4.97 -12.99
C VAL A 73 3.77 5.20 -14.46
N GLY A 74 2.74 5.31 -15.30
CA GLY A 74 2.82 5.76 -16.69
C GLY A 74 2.17 7.13 -16.86
N GLU A 75 2.14 7.62 -18.09
CA GLU A 75 1.43 8.88 -18.41
C GLU A 75 -0.09 8.73 -18.26
N ASP A 76 -0.63 7.57 -18.63
CA ASP A 76 -2.09 7.31 -18.65
C ASP A 76 -2.59 6.52 -17.44
N GLU A 77 -1.72 5.79 -16.74
CA GLU A 77 -2.12 4.86 -15.68
C GLU A 77 -1.17 4.89 -14.48
N VAL A 78 -1.76 4.92 -13.28
CA VAL A 78 -1.07 4.60 -12.03
C VAL A 78 -1.75 3.37 -11.43
N ARG A 79 -0.95 2.35 -11.14
CA ARG A 79 -1.48 1.08 -10.65
C ARG A 79 -0.66 0.52 -9.49
N ALA A 80 -1.37 0.02 -8.48
CA ALA A 80 -0.81 -0.76 -7.39
C ALA A 80 -0.83 -2.25 -7.74
N TRP A 81 0.26 -2.94 -7.44
CA TRP A 81 0.46 -4.37 -7.66
C TRP A 81 0.77 -5.06 -6.35
N THR A 82 0.01 -6.10 -6.03
CA THR A 82 0.19 -6.90 -4.82
C THR A 82 1.18 -8.04 -5.05
N ILE A 83 2.20 -8.12 -4.19
CA ILE A 83 3.25 -9.16 -4.17
C ILE A 83 3.45 -9.67 -2.73
N HIS A 84 4.15 -10.78 -2.57
CA HIS A 84 4.55 -11.24 -1.24
C HIS A 84 5.80 -10.52 -0.75
N LYS A 85 5.95 -10.42 0.58
CA LYS A 85 7.15 -9.91 1.22
C LYS A 85 8.33 -10.81 0.86
N GLY A 86 9.34 -10.20 0.21
CA GLY A 86 10.54 -10.89 -0.23
C GLY A 86 10.58 -11.17 -1.73
N ASP A 87 9.46 -10.97 -2.44
CA ASP A 87 9.42 -11.09 -3.90
C ASP A 87 10.42 -10.12 -4.54
N SER A 88 11.11 -10.64 -5.56
CA SER A 88 12.17 -9.94 -6.25
C SER A 88 11.63 -9.02 -7.35
N ALA A 89 12.49 -8.18 -7.93
CA ALA A 89 12.12 -7.36 -9.09
C ALA A 89 11.72 -8.23 -10.30
N TYR A 90 12.28 -9.44 -10.40
CA TYR A 90 11.88 -10.42 -11.41
C TYR A 90 10.46 -10.96 -11.19
N ASP A 91 10.10 -11.25 -9.95
CA ASP A 91 8.75 -11.71 -9.59
C ASP A 91 7.72 -10.59 -9.77
N ALA A 92 8.06 -9.37 -9.36
CA ALA A 92 7.26 -8.18 -9.58
C ALA A 92 6.99 -7.93 -11.06
N ALA A 93 8.00 -8.12 -11.93
CA ALA A 93 7.80 -8.04 -13.39
C ALA A 93 6.77 -9.07 -13.88
N GLY A 94 6.81 -10.30 -13.36
CA GLY A 94 5.84 -11.35 -13.69
C GLY A 94 4.43 -11.02 -13.24
N LYS A 95 4.31 -10.31 -12.10
CA LYS A 95 3.02 -9.82 -11.62
C LYS A 95 2.38 -8.80 -12.55
N ILE A 96 3.20 -7.97 -13.22
CA ILE A 96 2.74 -7.02 -14.25
C ILE A 96 2.35 -7.78 -15.53
N HIS A 97 3.29 -8.54 -16.09
CA HIS A 97 3.08 -9.34 -17.29
C HIS A 97 4.18 -10.40 -17.45
N THR A 98 3.84 -11.60 -17.93
CA THR A 98 4.80 -12.70 -18.08
C THR A 98 5.94 -12.39 -19.06
N ASP A 99 5.70 -11.55 -20.08
CA ASP A 99 6.73 -11.19 -21.05
C ASP A 99 7.77 -10.22 -20.46
N LEU A 100 7.35 -9.32 -19.56
CA LEU A 100 8.28 -8.45 -18.83
C LEU A 100 9.22 -9.25 -17.92
N GLN A 101 8.70 -10.33 -17.33
CA GLN A 101 9.50 -11.25 -16.55
C GLN A 101 10.51 -11.99 -17.43
N LYS A 102 10.08 -12.61 -18.53
CA LYS A 102 10.98 -13.33 -19.45
C LYS A 102 12.05 -12.43 -20.04
N GLY A 103 11.67 -11.21 -20.43
CA GLY A 103 12.55 -10.23 -21.06
C GLY A 103 13.29 -9.32 -20.07
N PHE A 104 13.20 -9.57 -18.77
CA PHE A 104 13.74 -8.68 -17.74
C PHE A 104 15.24 -8.41 -17.95
N ILE A 105 15.57 -7.12 -18.07
CA ILE A 105 16.96 -6.61 -18.08
C ILE A 105 17.30 -6.01 -16.72
N ARG A 106 16.49 -5.04 -16.27
CA ARG A 106 16.69 -4.29 -15.01
C ARG A 106 15.39 -3.62 -14.58
N ALA A 107 15.31 -3.22 -13.32
CA ALA A 107 14.22 -2.40 -12.80
C ALA A 107 14.73 -0.99 -12.45
N GLU A 108 14.02 0.05 -12.87
CA GLU A 108 14.24 1.40 -12.34
C GLU A 108 13.32 1.57 -11.13
N VAL A 109 13.89 1.85 -9.96
CA VAL A 109 13.16 1.86 -8.68
C VAL A 109 13.35 3.19 -7.96
N ILE A 110 12.25 3.74 -7.46
CA ILE A 110 12.24 4.90 -6.56
C ILE A 110 11.14 4.71 -5.50
N PHE A 111 11.41 5.14 -4.27
CA PHE A 111 10.38 5.11 -3.22
C PHE A 111 9.36 6.24 -3.44
N TRP A 112 8.06 5.96 -3.29
CA TRP A 112 7.00 6.92 -3.63
C TRP A 112 7.13 8.28 -2.93
N GLU A 113 7.53 8.30 -1.66
CA GLU A 113 7.71 9.56 -0.93
C GLU A 113 8.81 10.42 -1.56
N ASP A 114 9.88 9.79 -2.02
CA ASP A 114 10.99 10.51 -2.63
C ASP A 114 10.56 11.10 -3.97
N LEU A 115 9.75 10.38 -4.74
CA LEU A 115 9.16 10.90 -5.98
C LEU A 115 8.30 12.14 -5.72
N ILE A 116 7.48 12.13 -4.66
CA ILE A 116 6.64 13.28 -4.28
C ILE A 116 7.52 14.45 -3.81
N LYS A 117 8.49 14.20 -2.93
CA LYS A 117 9.40 15.22 -2.36
C LYS A 117 10.17 15.99 -3.44
N VAL A 118 10.46 15.35 -4.57
CA VAL A 118 11.22 15.96 -5.67
C VAL A 118 10.36 16.44 -6.84
N GLY A 119 9.02 16.38 -6.71
CA GLY A 119 8.10 16.89 -7.72
C GLY A 119 8.03 16.04 -9.00
N GLY A 120 8.25 14.73 -8.88
CA GLY A 120 8.13 13.77 -9.99
C GLY A 120 9.45 13.30 -10.61
N PHE A 121 9.34 12.51 -11.69
CA PHE A 121 10.47 11.78 -12.27
C PHE A 121 11.61 12.68 -12.77
N LYS A 122 11.30 13.90 -13.20
CA LYS A 122 12.33 14.86 -13.62
C LYS A 122 13.25 15.23 -12.46
N GLY A 123 12.67 15.67 -11.33
CA GLY A 123 13.44 16.00 -10.13
C GLY A 123 14.15 14.79 -9.54
N ALA A 124 13.55 13.60 -9.67
CA ALA A 124 14.16 12.37 -9.22
C ALA A 124 15.40 11.97 -10.02
N LYS A 125 15.40 12.18 -11.35
CA LYS A 125 16.58 11.98 -12.21
C LYS A 125 17.67 13.01 -11.90
N GLU A 126 17.31 14.28 -11.75
CA GLU A 126 18.26 15.37 -11.43
C GLU A 126 18.97 15.14 -10.09
N LYS A 127 18.28 14.54 -9.11
CA LYS A 127 18.81 14.21 -7.79
C LYS A 127 19.37 12.79 -7.67
N ALA A 128 19.46 12.05 -8.78
CA ALA A 128 19.96 10.67 -8.83
C ALA A 128 19.26 9.70 -7.85
N LEU A 129 17.96 9.87 -7.65
CA LEU A 129 17.14 9.03 -6.77
C LEU A 129 16.56 7.79 -7.47
N LEU A 130 16.53 7.76 -8.81
CA LEU A 130 16.18 6.55 -9.56
C LEU A 130 17.35 5.56 -9.49
N ARG A 131 17.12 4.44 -8.83
CA ARG A 131 18.08 3.33 -8.74
C ARG A 131 17.85 2.34 -9.86
N LEU A 132 18.94 1.80 -10.39
CA LEU A 132 18.90 0.68 -11.32
C LEU A 132 19.17 -0.61 -10.54
N GLU A 133 18.17 -1.46 -10.46
CA GLU A 133 18.17 -2.65 -9.65
C GLU A 133 18.13 -3.91 -10.53
N GLY A 134 18.81 -4.96 -10.06
CA GLY A 134 18.88 -6.26 -10.73
C GLY A 134 17.68 -7.15 -10.45
N LYS A 135 17.70 -8.38 -11.00
CA LYS A 135 16.63 -9.38 -10.82
C LYS A 135 16.34 -9.69 -9.35
N GLU A 136 17.39 -9.81 -8.55
CA GLU A 136 17.35 -10.21 -7.14
C GLU A 136 16.95 -9.09 -6.18
N TYR A 137 16.67 -7.87 -6.68
CA TYR A 137 16.30 -6.76 -5.80
C TYR A 137 14.99 -7.06 -5.07
N PRO A 138 14.96 -7.08 -3.72
CA PRO A 138 13.75 -7.33 -2.97
C PRO A 138 12.86 -6.09 -3.01
N VAL A 139 11.72 -6.19 -3.71
CA VAL A 139 10.81 -5.05 -3.87
C VAL A 139 10.21 -4.67 -2.52
N LYS A 140 10.24 -3.37 -2.22
CA LYS A 140 9.72 -2.82 -0.97
C LYS A 140 8.29 -2.33 -1.15
N ASP A 141 7.56 -2.34 -0.05
CA ASP A 141 6.24 -1.73 -0.01
C ASP A 141 6.37 -0.23 -0.32
N GLY A 142 5.58 0.25 -1.26
CA GLY A 142 5.64 1.63 -1.75
C GLY A 142 6.72 1.92 -2.79
N ASP A 143 7.49 0.93 -3.25
CA ASP A 143 8.39 1.15 -4.39
C ASP A 143 7.59 1.46 -5.65
N ILE A 144 8.03 2.46 -6.41
CA ILE A 144 7.61 2.71 -7.78
C ILE A 144 8.63 2.04 -8.69
N VAL A 145 8.17 1.10 -9.50
CA VAL A 145 9.02 0.21 -10.30
C VAL A 145 8.68 0.36 -11.78
N HIS A 146 9.71 0.61 -12.59
CA HIS A 146 9.61 0.56 -14.04
C HIS A 146 10.52 -0.54 -14.58
N ILE A 147 9.92 -1.58 -15.18
CA ILE A 147 10.67 -2.73 -15.71
C ILE A 147 11.21 -2.40 -17.10
N ARG A 148 12.52 -2.56 -17.26
CA ARG A 148 13.18 -2.52 -18.57
C ARG A 148 13.25 -3.94 -19.12
N SER A 149 12.48 -4.20 -20.17
CA SER A 149 12.49 -5.48 -20.89
C SER A 149 13.19 -5.33 -22.25
N GLY A 150 13.82 -6.42 -22.72
CA GLY A 150 14.47 -6.51 -24.04
C GLY A 150 13.70 -7.30 -25.10
N LEU A 151 12.52 -7.82 -24.75
CA LEU A 151 11.60 -8.47 -25.67
C LEU A 151 10.59 -7.49 -26.23
#